data_AF-G0MC43-F1
#
_entry.id   AF-G0MC43-F1
#
_cell.length_a   1.000
_cell.length_b   1.000
_cell.length_c   1.000
_cell.angle_alpha   90.00
_cell.angle_beta   90.00
_cell.angle_gamma   90.00
#
_symmetry.space_group_name_H-M   'P 1'
#
loop_
_entity.id
_entity.type
_entity.pdbx_description
1 polymer ?
#
loop_
_entity_poly.entity_id
_entity_poly.type
_entity_poly.pdbx_seq_one_letter_code
_entity_poly.pdbx_strand_id
1 'polypeptide(L)'
;MAVVVHSFPLLDLPPDELRCVLKLMGSLDQIAFSLISKPTKSLIRDVPKKPLLTVCLFIQNYIHLNIAFPKLWKTASWQLSPKYENRNVNSVEWAVTEQVKVEYFDPDEDGNGNILWRKKGFGAKEWLKHIMEVTNHLEIDVCRFEPSGQCFQLASIARTIEGLNVKQLVIDANCSDAHFRAILQTIYLDDVALFRNPYPSRELFHKVLIQNVEKVIYKNDKSLTLDDLLVMNFKILDYKTARGNHLTSIRFFNKFIKMWRTGYNTKLKIIRIIFDEAVNKETVLNGIKYSEVDPEAEINSNRPLCKDAELAKSMDIYDINGARGAKATVYINKFNESSGWIEVAVWD
;
A
#
# COMPACT_ATOMS: atom_id res chain seq x y z
N MET A 1 36.74 32.42 -19.80
CA MET A 1 37.67 31.44 -19.21
C MET A 1 37.02 30.07 -19.29
N ALA A 2 37.65 29.12 -19.97
CA ALA A 2 37.18 27.73 -19.99
C ALA A 2 37.51 27.10 -18.64
N VAL A 3 36.50 26.61 -17.92
CA VAL A 3 36.70 25.79 -16.72
C VAL A 3 37.31 24.46 -17.21
N VAL A 4 38.57 24.23 -16.90
CA VAL A 4 39.21 22.92 -17.13
C VAL A 4 38.57 21.95 -16.14
N VAL A 5 37.60 21.17 -16.61
CA VAL A 5 37.04 20.06 -15.84
C VAL A 5 38.04 18.91 -15.93
N HIS A 6 38.79 18.65 -14.87
CA HIS A 6 39.59 17.43 -14.80
C HIS A 6 38.63 16.23 -14.75
N SER A 7 38.68 15.39 -15.79
CA SER A 7 37.93 14.14 -15.84
C SER A 7 38.59 13.10 -14.94
N PHE A 8 37.88 12.64 -13.90
CA PHE A 8 38.31 11.51 -13.09
C PHE A 8 37.80 10.20 -13.73
N PRO A 9 38.69 9.26 -14.11
CA PRO A 9 38.29 8.03 -14.79
C PRO A 9 37.74 7.01 -13.79
N LEU A 10 36.51 7.26 -13.31
CA LEU A 10 35.88 6.45 -12.25
C LEU A 10 35.88 4.94 -12.57
N LEU A 11 35.65 4.56 -13.83
CA LEU A 11 35.57 3.16 -14.26
C LEU A 11 36.94 2.46 -14.35
N ASP A 12 38.04 3.22 -14.34
CA ASP A 12 39.40 2.68 -14.40
C ASP A 12 40.00 2.44 -13.00
N LEU A 13 39.23 2.74 -11.95
CA LEU A 13 39.61 2.41 -10.58
C LEU A 13 39.68 0.89 -10.39
N PRO A 14 40.59 0.41 -9.51
CA PRO A 14 40.56 -1.00 -9.15
C PRO A 14 39.22 -1.35 -8.45
N PRO A 15 38.80 -2.63 -8.50
CA PRO A 15 37.43 -3.02 -8.17
C PRO A 15 36.96 -2.64 -6.76
N ASP A 16 37.85 -2.70 -5.77
CA ASP A 16 37.52 -2.41 -4.38
C ASP A 16 37.34 -0.91 -4.13
N GLU A 17 38.20 -0.09 -4.73
CA GLU A 17 38.11 1.37 -4.72
C GLU A 17 36.85 1.85 -5.45
N LEU A 18 36.57 1.28 -6.63
CA LEU A 18 35.34 1.57 -7.37
C LEU A 18 34.12 1.26 -6.51
N ARG A 19 34.08 0.07 -5.89
CA ARG A 19 32.97 -0.32 -5.00
C ARG A 19 32.84 0.60 -3.79
N CYS A 20 33.96 1.07 -3.24
CA CYS A 20 33.97 2.04 -2.15
C CYS A 20 33.32 3.37 -2.59
N VAL A 21 33.74 3.91 -3.74
CA VAL A 21 33.18 5.15 -4.28
C VAL A 21 31.68 4.99 -4.55
N LEU A 22 31.25 3.91 -5.19
CA LEU A 22 29.83 3.66 -5.49
C LEU A 22 28.97 3.55 -4.22
N LYS A 23 29.50 3.04 -3.11
CA LYS A 23 28.80 3.00 -1.80
C LYS A 23 28.65 4.38 -1.18
N LEU A 24 29.59 5.28 -1.44
CA LEU A 24 29.60 6.64 -0.89
C LEU A 24 28.74 7.61 -1.72
N MET A 25 28.48 7.29 -2.99
CA MET A 25 27.56 8.05 -3.84
C MET A 25 26.15 8.13 -3.24
N GLY A 26 25.51 9.30 -3.37
CA GLY A 26 24.10 9.47 -3.00
C GLY A 26 23.18 8.58 -3.82
N SER A 27 21.99 8.27 -3.29
CA SER A 27 21.04 7.38 -3.97
C SER A 27 20.67 7.86 -5.38
N LEU A 28 20.52 9.17 -5.59
CA LEU A 28 20.22 9.74 -6.90
C LEU A 28 21.40 9.61 -7.86
N ASP A 29 22.64 9.82 -7.40
CA ASP A 29 23.85 9.64 -8.20
C ASP A 29 24.04 8.18 -8.61
N GLN A 30 23.78 7.24 -7.69
CA GLN A 30 23.79 5.81 -8.00
C GLN A 30 22.79 5.47 -9.10
N ILE A 31 21.56 6.00 -9.01
CA ILE A 31 20.54 5.80 -10.05
C ILE A 31 20.98 6.47 -11.36
N ALA A 32 21.50 7.70 -11.32
CA ALA A 32 21.99 8.39 -12.51
C ALA A 32 23.14 7.62 -13.19
N PHE A 33 24.11 7.15 -12.43
CA PHE A 33 25.24 6.34 -12.92
C PHE A 33 24.77 5.02 -13.55
N SER A 34 23.75 4.39 -12.96
CA SER A 34 23.15 3.16 -13.50
C SER A 34 22.48 3.35 -14.88
N LEU A 35 22.12 4.58 -15.27
CA LEU A 35 21.50 4.89 -16.58
C LEU A 35 22.52 4.94 -17.72
N ILE A 36 23.81 5.05 -17.42
CA ILE A 36 24.87 5.21 -18.43
C ILE A 36 24.92 3.98 -19.35
N SER A 37 25.04 2.78 -18.79
CA SER A 37 25.21 1.54 -19.55
C SER A 37 24.76 0.29 -18.77
N LYS A 38 24.70 -0.87 -19.45
CA LYS A 38 24.42 -2.15 -18.77
C LYS A 38 25.49 -2.51 -17.72
N PRO A 39 26.81 -2.33 -17.97
CA PRO A 39 27.83 -2.52 -16.94
C PRO A 39 27.64 -1.64 -15.70
N THR A 40 27.41 -0.34 -15.87
CA THR A 40 27.23 0.57 -14.73
C THR A 40 25.96 0.24 -13.93
N LYS A 41 24.89 -0.20 -14.61
CA LYS A 41 23.71 -0.74 -13.94
C LYS A 41 24.02 -1.96 -13.09
N SER A 42 24.80 -2.92 -13.60
CA SER A 42 25.19 -4.12 -12.85
C SER A 42 26.01 -3.74 -11.62
N LEU A 43 27.00 -2.85 -11.77
CA LEU A 43 27.83 -2.39 -10.68
C LEU A 43 26.99 -1.82 -9.53
N ILE A 44 26.02 -0.94 -9.83
CA ILE A 44 25.14 -0.37 -8.80
C ILE A 44 24.23 -1.43 -8.19
N ARG A 45 23.69 -2.35 -8.98
CA ARG A 45 22.83 -3.42 -8.45
C ARG A 45 23.55 -4.22 -7.37
N ASP A 46 24.85 -4.45 -7.52
CA ASP A 46 25.68 -5.24 -6.61
C ASP A 46 26.18 -4.44 -5.38
N VAL A 47 25.90 -3.13 -5.34
CA VAL A 47 26.12 -2.28 -4.16
C VAL A 47 25.03 -2.61 -3.12
N PRO A 48 25.40 -2.98 -1.87
CA PRO A 48 24.45 -3.16 -0.79
C PRO A 48 23.69 -1.87 -0.49
N LYS A 49 22.36 -1.95 -0.40
CA LYS A 49 21.50 -0.78 -0.17
C LYS A 49 20.71 -0.93 1.12
N LYS A 50 20.41 0.22 1.74
CA LYS A 50 19.38 0.27 2.77
C LYS A 50 18.00 0.13 2.11
N PRO A 51 17.05 -0.57 2.75
CA PRO A 51 15.70 -0.70 2.21
C PRO A 51 15.07 0.69 2.06
N LEU A 52 14.30 0.92 0.99
CA LEU A 52 13.54 2.16 0.86
C LEU A 52 12.44 2.22 1.92
N LEU A 53 12.01 3.43 2.30
CA LEU A 53 10.89 3.59 3.23
C LEU A 53 9.56 3.32 2.54
N THR A 54 9.35 3.95 1.38
CA THR A 54 8.14 3.80 0.56
C THR A 54 8.41 4.10 -0.91
N VAL A 55 7.67 3.42 -1.79
CA VAL A 55 7.62 3.65 -3.23
C VAL A 55 6.15 3.76 -3.68
N CYS A 56 5.74 4.97 -4.08
CA CYS A 56 4.36 5.29 -4.40
C CYS A 56 4.24 5.79 -5.84
N LEU A 57 3.39 5.16 -6.65
CA LEU A 57 3.01 5.62 -7.97
C LEU A 57 1.72 6.44 -7.87
N PHE A 58 1.76 7.70 -8.29
CA PHE A 58 0.61 8.60 -8.27
C PHE A 58 0.10 8.87 -9.68
N ILE A 59 -1.21 8.73 -9.87
CA ILE A 59 -1.95 9.02 -11.10
C ILE A 59 -2.81 10.26 -10.85
N GLN A 60 -2.24 11.42 -11.18
CA GLN A 60 -2.87 12.74 -11.13
C GLN A 60 -3.01 13.28 -12.56
N ASN A 61 -3.16 14.59 -12.74
CA ASN A 61 -3.00 15.25 -14.04
C ASN A 61 -1.61 15.04 -14.69
N TYR A 62 -0.68 14.42 -13.97
CA TYR A 62 0.50 13.75 -14.48
C TYR A 62 0.74 12.49 -13.64
N ILE A 63 1.52 11.56 -14.19
CA ILE A 63 1.90 10.34 -13.48
C ILE A 63 3.32 10.51 -12.97
N HIS A 64 3.55 10.19 -11.69
CA HIS A 64 4.88 10.26 -11.10
C HIS A 64 5.12 9.16 -10.07
N LEU A 65 6.37 8.74 -9.95
CA LEU A 65 6.84 7.81 -8.93
C LEU A 65 7.52 8.60 -7.80
N ASN A 66 7.03 8.50 -6.58
CA ASN A 66 7.65 9.06 -5.39
C ASN A 66 8.37 7.98 -4.59
N ILE A 67 9.59 8.27 -4.14
CA ILE A 67 10.39 7.40 -3.28
C ILE A 67 10.84 8.17 -2.05
N ALA A 68 10.62 7.58 -0.87
CA ALA A 68 11.17 8.05 0.39
C ALA A 68 12.36 7.17 0.81
N PHE A 69 13.48 7.81 1.18
CA PHE A 69 14.71 7.14 1.59
C PHE A 69 14.85 7.10 3.12
N PRO A 70 15.59 6.14 3.70
CA PRO A 70 15.72 5.97 5.16
C PRO A 70 16.28 7.15 5.96
N LYS A 71 16.98 8.08 5.31
CA LYS A 71 17.42 9.31 5.97
C LYS A 71 16.22 10.25 6.09
N LEU A 72 15.96 10.76 7.31
CA LEU A 72 14.78 11.55 7.64
C LEU A 72 14.53 12.64 6.58
N TRP A 73 13.35 12.54 5.96
CA TRP A 73 12.80 13.44 4.94
C TRP A 73 13.46 13.46 3.56
N LYS A 74 14.49 12.66 3.26
CA LYS A 74 15.01 12.58 1.88
C LYS A 74 13.99 11.91 0.96
N THR A 75 13.59 12.61 -0.11
CA THR A 75 12.60 12.10 -1.08
C THR A 75 12.99 12.45 -2.51
N ALA A 76 12.51 11.66 -3.46
CA ALA A 76 12.61 11.97 -4.88
C ALA A 76 11.34 11.57 -5.63
N SER A 77 10.96 12.37 -6.62
CA SER A 77 9.77 12.23 -7.43
C SER A 77 10.14 12.25 -8.91
N TRP A 78 9.89 11.16 -9.63
CA TRP A 78 10.09 11.05 -11.07
C TRP A 78 8.77 11.29 -11.77
N GLN A 79 8.67 12.40 -12.49
CA GLN A 79 7.55 12.66 -13.38
C GLN A 79 7.67 11.78 -14.63
N LEU A 80 6.75 10.82 -14.76
CA LEU A 80 6.69 9.78 -15.80
C LEU A 80 5.66 10.10 -16.90
N SER A 81 5.10 11.31 -16.91
CA SER A 81 4.28 11.81 -18.01
C SER A 81 4.31 13.34 -18.05
N PRO A 82 3.97 13.98 -19.17
CA PRO A 82 3.66 15.40 -19.18
C PRO A 82 2.53 15.73 -18.19
N LYS A 83 2.48 17.00 -17.79
CA LYS A 83 1.37 17.56 -17.01
C LYS A 83 0.26 17.99 -17.95
N TYR A 84 -0.95 17.49 -17.71
CA TYR A 84 -2.13 17.70 -18.54
C TYR A 84 -3.16 18.52 -17.79
N GLU A 85 -3.25 19.80 -18.11
CA GLU A 85 -4.30 20.67 -17.58
C GLU A 85 -5.49 20.67 -18.54
N ASN A 86 -6.72 20.61 -18.01
CA ASN A 86 -7.97 20.73 -18.77
C ASN A 86 -8.14 19.74 -19.94
N ARG A 87 -7.63 18.50 -19.81
CA ARG A 87 -7.88 17.43 -20.80
C ARG A 87 -9.20 16.72 -20.54
N ASN A 88 -9.81 16.22 -21.62
CA ASN A 88 -10.98 15.35 -21.55
C ASN A 88 -10.65 14.07 -20.77
N VAL A 89 -11.65 13.52 -20.10
CA VAL A 89 -11.57 12.23 -19.41
C VAL A 89 -11.15 11.13 -20.40
N ASN A 90 -10.28 10.22 -19.98
CA ASN A 90 -9.88 9.02 -20.74
C ASN A 90 -9.32 9.33 -22.15
N SER A 91 -8.54 10.41 -22.29
CA SER A 91 -8.02 10.90 -23.58
C SER A 91 -6.52 10.72 -23.79
N VAL A 92 -5.76 10.35 -22.75
CA VAL A 92 -4.30 10.32 -22.78
C VAL A 92 -3.78 8.90 -22.53
N GLU A 93 -2.91 8.39 -23.40
CA GLU A 93 -2.11 7.19 -23.15
C GLU A 93 -0.82 7.55 -22.39
N TRP A 94 -0.41 6.71 -21.44
CA TRP A 94 0.78 6.94 -20.60
C TRP A 94 2.09 6.44 -21.25
N ALA A 95 2.03 5.66 -22.32
CA ALA A 95 3.09 4.74 -22.70
C ALA A 95 4.49 5.34 -23.03
N VAL A 96 4.62 6.65 -23.25
CA VAL A 96 5.84 7.23 -23.84
C VAL A 96 6.45 8.36 -22.99
N THR A 97 7.64 8.11 -22.41
CA THR A 97 8.45 9.16 -21.78
C THR A 97 9.96 8.83 -21.80
N GLU A 98 10.69 9.27 -22.83
CA GLU A 98 12.16 9.12 -22.85
C GLU A 98 12.89 10.07 -21.89
N GLN A 99 12.16 11.07 -21.39
CA GLN A 99 12.63 12.08 -20.46
C GLN A 99 11.79 12.06 -19.20
N VAL A 100 12.43 12.23 -18.05
CA VAL A 100 11.74 12.32 -16.76
C VAL A 100 12.32 13.50 -16.00
N LYS A 101 11.44 14.33 -15.46
CA LYS A 101 11.83 15.37 -14.50
C LYS A 101 11.91 14.71 -13.13
N VAL A 102 13.04 14.84 -12.46
CA VAL A 102 13.27 14.34 -11.11
C VAL A 102 13.30 15.52 -10.17
N GLU A 103 12.33 15.61 -9.28
CA GLU A 103 12.31 16.58 -8.19
C GLU A 103 12.75 15.87 -6.93
N TYR A 104 13.66 16.45 -6.15
CA TYR A 104 14.16 15.83 -4.94
C TYR A 104 14.28 16.82 -3.81
N PHE A 105 14.20 16.29 -2.59
CA PHE A 105 14.47 17.03 -1.36
C PHE A 105 15.55 16.28 -0.60
N ASP A 106 16.66 16.96 -0.32
CA ASP A 106 17.72 16.48 0.55
C ASP A 106 18.01 17.54 1.63
N PRO A 107 17.79 17.24 2.92
CA PRO A 107 18.10 18.18 3.99
C PRO A 107 19.61 18.37 4.21
N ASP A 108 20.46 17.45 3.72
CA ASP A 108 21.92 17.52 3.89
C ASP A 108 22.59 18.42 2.81
N GLU A 109 21.91 18.72 1.70
CA GLU A 109 22.43 19.49 0.56
C GLU A 109 21.47 20.62 0.16
N ASP A 110 21.53 21.78 0.82
CA ASP A 110 20.85 23.05 0.45
C ASP A 110 19.40 22.96 -0.09
N GLY A 111 18.63 21.95 0.33
CA GLY A 111 17.19 21.84 0.05
C GLY A 111 16.82 21.40 -1.38
N ASN A 112 15.56 21.69 -1.76
CA ASN A 112 14.90 21.13 -2.95
C ASN A 112 15.69 21.37 -4.26
N GLY A 113 15.80 20.33 -5.09
CA GLY A 113 16.39 20.42 -6.42
C GLY A 113 15.52 19.78 -7.51
N ASN A 114 15.85 20.06 -8.76
CA ASN A 114 15.28 19.33 -9.90
C ASN A 114 16.33 19.03 -10.98
N ILE A 115 16.20 17.88 -11.62
CA ILE A 115 17.10 17.40 -12.66
C ILE A 115 16.27 16.80 -13.80
N LEU A 116 16.68 17.04 -15.04
CA LEU A 116 16.09 16.38 -16.20
C LEU A 116 16.94 15.16 -16.60
N TRP A 117 16.37 13.97 -16.52
CA TRP A 117 17.02 12.76 -17.01
C TRP A 117 16.47 12.35 -18.36
N ARG A 118 17.34 11.81 -19.22
CA ARG A 118 16.98 11.35 -20.56
C ARG A 118 17.62 9.99 -20.84
N LYS A 119 16.82 9.04 -21.30
CA LYS A 119 17.30 7.74 -21.78
C LYS A 119 16.51 7.32 -23.02
N LYS A 120 17.20 7.27 -24.16
CA LYS A 120 16.60 6.84 -25.44
C LYS A 120 16.08 5.40 -25.32
N GLY A 121 14.87 5.15 -25.83
CA GLY A 121 14.22 3.85 -25.78
C GLY A 121 13.62 3.46 -24.43
N PHE A 122 13.62 4.37 -23.43
CA PHE A 122 12.85 4.16 -22.20
C PHE A 122 11.44 4.72 -22.37
N GLY A 123 10.42 3.88 -22.15
CA GLY A 123 9.07 4.32 -21.83
C GLY A 123 8.85 4.35 -20.31
N ALA A 124 7.62 4.66 -19.89
CA ALA A 124 7.29 4.74 -18.47
C ALA A 124 7.54 3.41 -17.74
N LYS A 125 7.23 2.28 -18.38
CA LYS A 125 7.46 0.93 -17.83
C LYS A 125 8.95 0.65 -17.62
N GLU A 126 9.79 1.02 -18.58
CA GLU A 126 11.23 0.84 -18.50
C GLU A 126 11.85 1.70 -17.40
N TRP A 127 11.36 2.93 -17.22
CA TRP A 127 11.75 3.78 -16.08
C TRP A 127 11.41 3.13 -14.74
N LEU A 128 10.17 2.67 -14.56
CA LEU A 128 9.74 2.00 -13.33
C LEU A 128 10.61 0.78 -13.03
N LYS A 129 10.76 -0.12 -14.00
CA LYS A 129 11.59 -1.34 -13.85
C LYS A 129 13.03 -0.99 -13.51
N HIS A 130 13.61 -0.02 -14.22
CA HIS A 130 15.00 0.37 -13.99
C HIS A 130 15.21 0.92 -12.58
N ILE A 131 14.32 1.82 -12.13
CA ILE A 131 14.42 2.40 -10.78
C ILE A 131 14.27 1.29 -9.73
N MET A 132 13.25 0.43 -9.84
CA MET A 132 13.01 -0.68 -8.91
C MET A 132 14.17 -1.67 -8.82
N GLU A 133 14.73 -2.08 -9.96
CA GLU A 133 15.87 -3.00 -10.02
C GLU A 133 17.14 -2.39 -9.40
N VAL A 134 17.37 -1.10 -9.65
CA VAL A 134 18.56 -0.40 -9.15
C VAL A 134 18.45 -0.13 -7.67
N THR A 135 17.27 0.23 -7.15
CA THR A 135 17.06 0.44 -5.72
C THR A 135 16.90 -0.86 -4.93
N ASN A 136 16.83 -2.01 -5.61
CA ASN A 136 16.55 -3.32 -5.03
C ASN A 136 15.22 -3.37 -4.26
N HIS A 137 14.24 -2.56 -4.71
CA HIS A 137 12.90 -2.52 -4.15
C HIS A 137 11.94 -3.12 -5.18
N LEU A 138 11.61 -4.40 -4.98
CA LEU A 138 10.93 -5.23 -5.98
C LEU A 138 9.41 -5.01 -6.05
N GLU A 139 8.85 -4.09 -5.27
CA GLU A 139 7.42 -3.79 -5.24
C GLU A 139 7.13 -2.28 -5.28
N ILE A 140 6.03 -1.89 -5.90
CA ILE A 140 5.44 -0.56 -5.73
C ILE A 140 4.47 -0.69 -4.56
N ASP A 141 4.75 -0.01 -3.44
CA ASP A 141 3.97 -0.13 -2.22
C ASP A 141 2.52 0.35 -2.41
N VAL A 142 2.35 1.44 -3.16
CA VAL A 142 1.05 2.06 -3.41
C VAL A 142 0.93 2.55 -4.83
N CYS A 143 -0.16 2.22 -5.50
CA CYS A 143 -0.62 2.85 -6.73
C CYS A 143 -1.88 3.68 -6.42
N ARG A 144 -1.76 5.01 -6.45
CA ARG A 144 -2.79 5.94 -6.02
C ARG A 144 -3.40 6.73 -7.18
N PHE A 145 -4.71 6.62 -7.34
CA PHE A 145 -5.49 7.44 -8.26
C PHE A 145 -6.04 8.67 -7.55
N GLU A 146 -5.81 9.83 -8.15
CA GLU A 146 -6.29 11.13 -7.68
C GLU A 146 -7.38 11.67 -8.62
N PRO A 147 -8.22 12.62 -8.18
CA PRO A 147 -9.34 13.12 -9.00
C PRO A 147 -8.89 13.70 -10.34
N SER A 148 -7.71 14.33 -10.37
CA SER A 148 -7.13 14.93 -11.57
C SER A 148 -6.56 13.92 -12.56
N GLY A 149 -6.44 12.64 -12.18
CA GLY A 149 -5.94 11.54 -13.01
C GLY A 149 -6.92 11.00 -14.04
N GLN A 150 -8.17 11.46 -14.04
CA GLN A 150 -9.21 10.99 -14.95
C GLN A 150 -8.91 11.20 -16.44
N CYS A 151 -7.94 12.05 -16.81
CA CYS A 151 -7.55 12.26 -18.20
C CYS A 151 -6.82 11.04 -18.81
N PHE A 152 -6.20 10.20 -17.99
CA PHE A 152 -5.47 9.03 -18.45
C PHE A 152 -6.38 7.86 -18.77
N GLN A 153 -6.04 7.12 -19.81
CA GLN A 153 -6.71 5.89 -20.16
C GLN A 153 -6.36 4.76 -19.20
N LEU A 154 -7.36 4.22 -18.51
CA LEU A 154 -7.17 3.16 -17.52
C LEU A 154 -6.55 1.90 -18.15
N ALA A 155 -6.92 1.56 -19.38
CA ALA A 155 -6.32 0.45 -20.13
C ALA A 155 -4.83 0.67 -20.45
N SER A 156 -4.40 1.92 -20.66
CA SER A 156 -2.99 2.27 -20.85
C SER A 156 -2.21 2.11 -19.55
N ILE A 157 -2.79 2.54 -18.42
CA ILE A 157 -2.20 2.35 -17.09
C ILE A 157 -2.09 0.87 -16.76
N ALA A 158 -3.17 0.10 -16.94
CA ALA A 158 -3.21 -1.34 -16.69
C ALA A 158 -2.08 -2.09 -17.42
N ARG A 159 -1.91 -1.86 -18.73
CA ARG A 159 -0.82 -2.46 -19.54
C ARG A 159 0.57 -2.05 -19.07
N THR A 160 0.72 -0.83 -18.59
CA THR A 160 2.02 -0.31 -18.13
C THR A 160 2.44 -0.96 -16.83
N ILE A 161 1.50 -1.08 -15.87
CA ILE A 161 1.77 -1.71 -14.56
C ILE A 161 1.71 -3.24 -14.60
N GLU A 162 1.16 -3.84 -15.67
CA GLU A 162 1.12 -5.28 -15.85
C GLU A 162 2.52 -5.91 -15.76
N GLY A 163 2.66 -6.94 -14.92
CA GLY A 163 3.95 -7.60 -14.67
C GLY A 163 4.89 -6.82 -13.75
N LEU A 164 4.47 -5.68 -13.19
CA LEU A 164 5.11 -5.08 -12.01
C LEU A 164 4.42 -5.62 -10.75
N ASN A 165 5.18 -5.80 -9.68
CA ASN A 165 4.59 -6.12 -8.39
C ASN A 165 4.07 -4.83 -7.75
N VAL A 166 2.75 -4.64 -7.77
CA VAL A 166 2.08 -3.49 -7.14
C VAL A 166 1.28 -4.01 -5.97
N LYS A 167 1.65 -3.59 -4.77
CA LYS A 167 1.10 -4.13 -3.53
C LYS A 167 -0.33 -3.68 -3.31
N GLN A 168 -0.58 -2.37 -3.32
CA GLN A 168 -1.89 -1.81 -2.97
C GLN A 168 -2.42 -0.82 -4.00
N LEU A 169 -3.70 -0.97 -4.36
CA LEU A 169 -4.49 0.04 -5.06
C LEU A 169 -5.12 1.02 -4.07
N VAL A 170 -4.95 2.30 -4.31
CA VAL A 170 -5.59 3.38 -3.54
C VAL A 170 -6.34 4.30 -4.48
N ILE A 171 -7.60 4.60 -4.18
CA ILE A 171 -8.41 5.54 -4.96
C ILE A 171 -8.86 6.66 -4.02
N ASP A 172 -8.51 7.90 -4.36
CA ASP A 172 -8.86 9.07 -3.56
C ASP A 172 -10.39 9.23 -3.44
N ALA A 173 -10.85 9.64 -2.26
CA ALA A 173 -12.27 9.82 -2.00
C ALA A 173 -12.91 10.90 -2.89
N ASN A 174 -12.13 11.87 -3.39
CA ASN A 174 -12.67 12.94 -4.21
C ASN A 174 -12.79 12.58 -5.70
N CYS A 175 -12.38 11.37 -6.12
CA CYS A 175 -12.62 10.90 -7.49
C CYS A 175 -14.13 10.82 -7.76
N SER A 176 -14.57 11.11 -8.99
CA SER A 176 -15.99 10.95 -9.36
C SER A 176 -16.43 9.49 -9.29
N ASP A 177 -17.70 9.25 -9.00
CA ASP A 177 -18.28 7.90 -8.95
C ASP A 177 -18.03 7.07 -10.21
N ALA A 178 -18.19 7.70 -11.38
CA ALA A 178 -17.95 7.05 -12.66
C ALA A 178 -16.48 6.63 -12.80
N HIS A 179 -15.54 7.51 -12.45
CA HIS A 179 -14.12 7.21 -12.55
C HIS A 179 -13.68 6.15 -11.53
N PHE A 180 -14.14 6.25 -10.28
CA PHE A 180 -13.84 5.28 -9.22
C PHE A 180 -14.27 3.87 -9.64
N ARG A 181 -15.52 3.71 -10.10
CA ARG A 181 -16.02 2.42 -10.58
C ARG A 181 -15.24 1.90 -11.79
N ALA A 182 -14.88 2.78 -12.71
CA ALA A 182 -14.09 2.40 -13.88
C ALA A 182 -12.69 1.88 -13.47
N ILE A 183 -12.04 2.50 -12.47
CA ILE A 183 -10.76 2.02 -11.93
C ILE A 183 -10.91 0.61 -11.36
N LEU A 184 -11.90 0.38 -10.48
CA LEU A 184 -12.15 -0.94 -9.87
C LEU A 184 -12.49 -2.04 -10.90
N GLN A 185 -13.02 -1.66 -12.06
CA GLN A 185 -13.35 -2.59 -13.14
C GLN A 185 -12.19 -2.85 -14.11
N THR A 186 -11.14 -2.03 -14.08
CA THR A 186 -10.03 -2.10 -15.05
C THR A 186 -8.71 -2.51 -14.40
N ILE A 187 -8.47 -2.07 -13.16
CA ILE A 187 -7.24 -2.32 -12.42
C ILE A 187 -7.51 -3.34 -11.32
N TYR A 188 -6.96 -4.54 -11.49
CA TYR A 188 -7.10 -5.65 -10.56
C TYR A 188 -5.81 -5.82 -9.75
N LEU A 189 -5.90 -5.62 -8.44
CA LEU A 189 -4.81 -5.83 -7.47
C LEU A 189 -5.34 -6.57 -6.23
N ASP A 190 -4.45 -7.29 -5.56
CA ASP A 190 -4.80 -8.15 -4.42
C ASP A 190 -5.04 -7.39 -3.10
N ASP A 191 -4.50 -6.18 -2.94
CA ASP A 191 -4.81 -5.27 -1.83
C ASP A 191 -5.47 -3.98 -2.38
N VAL A 192 -6.67 -3.68 -1.89
CA VAL A 192 -7.43 -2.51 -2.33
C VAL A 192 -7.86 -1.67 -1.12
N ALA A 193 -7.50 -0.39 -1.14
CA ALA A 193 -7.98 0.60 -0.18
C ALA A 193 -9.17 1.39 -0.76
N LEU A 194 -10.34 1.18 -0.16
CA LEU A 194 -11.59 1.87 -0.48
C LEU A 194 -11.86 2.97 0.54
N PHE A 195 -11.60 4.22 0.15
CA PHE A 195 -11.89 5.38 0.98
C PHE A 195 -13.34 5.87 0.90
N ARG A 196 -14.12 5.31 -0.02
CA ARG A 196 -15.56 5.51 -0.09
C ARG A 196 -16.28 4.41 -0.87
N ASN A 197 -17.61 4.44 -0.87
CA ASN A 197 -18.45 3.56 -1.67
C ASN A 197 -19.01 4.36 -2.85
N PRO A 198 -18.54 4.11 -4.10
CA PRO A 198 -18.99 4.85 -5.27
C PRO A 198 -20.27 4.28 -5.91
N TYR A 199 -20.94 3.31 -5.27
CA TYR A 199 -22.12 2.66 -5.84
C TYR A 199 -23.42 3.25 -5.28
N PRO A 200 -24.42 3.51 -6.15
CA PRO A 200 -25.69 4.11 -5.72
C PRO A 200 -26.59 3.15 -4.95
N SER A 201 -26.37 1.83 -5.09
CA SER A 201 -27.14 0.80 -4.39
C SER A 201 -26.23 -0.24 -3.75
N ARG A 202 -26.73 -0.92 -2.72
CA ARG A 202 -25.97 -1.94 -1.99
C ARG A 202 -25.73 -3.19 -2.83
N GLU A 203 -26.68 -3.58 -3.68
CA GLU A 203 -26.56 -4.73 -4.58
C GLU A 203 -25.41 -4.55 -5.57
N LEU A 204 -25.19 -3.32 -6.04
CA LEU A 204 -24.05 -2.99 -6.89
C LEU A 204 -22.73 -2.98 -6.11
N PHE A 205 -22.75 -2.51 -4.87
CA PHE A 205 -21.57 -2.55 -3.99
C PHE A 205 -21.16 -3.99 -3.66
N HIS A 206 -22.13 -4.89 -3.45
CA HIS A 206 -21.87 -6.32 -3.21
C HIS A 206 -21.07 -6.96 -4.34
N LYS A 207 -21.23 -6.51 -5.59
CA LYS A 207 -20.41 -6.97 -6.73
C LYS A 207 -18.91 -6.71 -6.56
N VAL A 208 -18.53 -5.76 -5.70
CA VAL A 208 -17.13 -5.51 -5.32
C VAL A 208 -16.73 -6.38 -4.13
N LEU A 209 -17.57 -6.47 -3.11
CA LEU A 209 -17.27 -7.24 -1.89
C LEU A 209 -17.08 -8.75 -2.15
N ILE A 210 -17.77 -9.30 -3.17
CA ILE A 210 -17.66 -10.71 -3.55
C ILE A 210 -16.41 -11.01 -4.39
N GLN A 211 -15.68 -9.99 -4.85
CA GLN A 211 -14.44 -10.20 -5.60
C GLN A 211 -13.43 -10.91 -4.70
N ASN A 212 -12.69 -11.88 -5.25
CA ASN A 212 -11.69 -12.67 -4.52
C ASN A 212 -10.39 -11.86 -4.29
N VAL A 213 -10.50 -10.61 -3.86
CA VAL A 213 -9.36 -9.77 -3.48
C VAL A 213 -8.78 -10.31 -2.17
N GLU A 214 -7.46 -10.28 -2.00
CA GLU A 214 -6.82 -10.80 -0.79
C GLU A 214 -7.11 -9.92 0.42
N LYS A 215 -6.94 -8.60 0.27
CA LYS A 215 -7.08 -7.63 1.34
C LYS A 215 -7.87 -6.40 0.93
N VAL A 216 -8.75 -5.95 1.81
CA VAL A 216 -9.47 -4.69 1.67
C VAL A 216 -9.22 -3.80 2.87
N ILE A 217 -8.75 -2.58 2.63
CA ILE A 217 -8.80 -1.50 3.62
C ILE A 217 -10.04 -0.66 3.33
N TYR A 218 -11.02 -0.71 4.22
CA TYR A 218 -12.25 0.06 4.06
C TYR A 218 -12.24 1.22 5.06
N LYS A 219 -12.22 2.45 4.55
CA LYS A 219 -12.25 3.66 5.38
C LYS A 219 -13.26 4.62 4.75
N ASN A 220 -14.52 4.45 5.10
CA ASN A 220 -15.64 5.06 4.38
C ASN A 220 -16.55 5.88 5.30
N ASP A 221 -17.27 6.84 4.72
CA ASP A 221 -18.35 7.61 5.35
C ASP A 221 -19.62 6.77 5.55
N LYS A 222 -19.83 5.72 4.76
CA LYS A 222 -20.92 4.75 4.94
C LYS A 222 -20.41 3.48 5.61
N SER A 223 -21.01 3.13 6.73
CA SER A 223 -20.65 1.89 7.43
C SER A 223 -21.10 0.64 6.69
N LEU A 224 -20.33 -0.43 6.88
CA LEU A 224 -20.72 -1.77 6.46
C LEU A 224 -21.84 -2.28 7.36
N THR A 225 -22.82 -2.95 6.76
CA THR A 225 -23.85 -3.71 7.45
C THR A 225 -23.49 -5.18 7.55
N LEU A 226 -24.31 -5.96 8.26
CA LEU A 226 -23.99 -7.34 8.58
C LEU A 226 -24.02 -8.13 7.29
N ASP A 227 -25.01 -7.86 6.46
CA ASP A 227 -25.16 -8.43 5.13
C ASP A 227 -23.93 -8.10 4.28
N ASP A 228 -23.39 -6.88 4.35
CA ASP A 228 -22.16 -6.50 3.64
C ASP A 228 -20.96 -7.35 4.12
N LEU A 229 -20.82 -7.55 5.43
CA LEU A 229 -19.77 -8.42 5.98
C LEU A 229 -20.00 -9.90 5.65
N LEU A 230 -21.24 -10.36 5.49
CA LEU A 230 -21.53 -11.77 5.21
C LEU A 230 -21.35 -12.15 3.75
N VAL A 231 -21.49 -11.19 2.82
CA VAL A 231 -21.24 -11.42 1.40
C VAL A 231 -19.76 -11.28 1.03
N MET A 232 -18.95 -10.72 1.94
CA MET A 232 -17.56 -10.44 1.67
C MET A 232 -16.74 -11.72 1.47
N ASN A 233 -15.81 -11.70 0.53
CA ASN A 233 -15.07 -12.90 0.12
C ASN A 233 -13.54 -12.69 0.12
N PHE A 234 -13.07 -11.67 0.84
CA PHE A 234 -11.65 -11.38 1.03
C PHE A 234 -11.06 -12.11 2.25
N LYS A 235 -9.73 -12.28 2.28
CA LYS A 235 -9.02 -12.89 3.42
C LYS A 235 -8.76 -11.91 4.55
N ILE A 236 -8.52 -10.64 4.21
CA ILE A 236 -8.15 -9.60 5.19
C ILE A 236 -9.07 -8.39 5.03
N LEU A 237 -9.66 -7.94 6.14
CA LEU A 237 -10.37 -6.67 6.24
C LEU A 237 -9.75 -5.77 7.29
N ASP A 238 -9.29 -4.59 6.90
CA ASP A 238 -8.96 -3.50 7.82
C ASP A 238 -10.04 -2.42 7.70
N TYR A 239 -10.98 -2.43 8.64
CA TYR A 239 -12.11 -1.52 8.66
C TYR A 239 -11.88 -0.38 9.65
N LYS A 240 -11.72 0.83 9.11
CA LYS A 240 -11.54 2.06 9.88
C LYS A 240 -12.81 2.89 9.79
N THR A 241 -13.55 2.98 10.90
CA THR A 241 -14.76 3.79 10.99
C THR A 241 -14.37 5.28 11.01
N ALA A 242 -15.15 6.12 10.32
CA ALA A 242 -15.12 7.56 10.55
C ALA A 242 -15.81 7.86 11.89
N ARG A 243 -15.26 8.79 12.69
CA ARG A 243 -15.86 9.18 13.98
C ARG A 243 -17.33 9.58 13.79
N GLY A 244 -18.20 9.13 14.70
CA GLY A 244 -19.64 9.42 14.66
C GLY A 244 -20.47 8.55 13.70
N ASN A 245 -19.89 7.50 13.10
CA ASN A 245 -20.64 6.56 12.26
C ASN A 245 -21.15 5.37 13.10
N HIS A 246 -22.38 5.49 13.60
CA HIS A 246 -22.98 4.63 14.64
C HIS A 246 -23.33 3.18 14.25
N LEU A 247 -22.99 2.72 13.05
CA LEU A 247 -23.49 1.42 12.56
C LEU A 247 -22.59 0.23 12.95
N THR A 248 -21.31 0.46 13.24
CA THR A 248 -20.40 -0.62 13.68
C THR A 248 -20.35 -0.70 15.20
N SER A 249 -21.47 -1.05 15.82
CA SER A 249 -21.46 -1.36 17.25
C SER A 249 -20.75 -2.70 17.50
N ILE A 250 -20.20 -2.87 18.70
CA ILE A 250 -19.64 -4.13 19.19
C ILE A 250 -20.72 -5.22 19.20
N ARG A 251 -21.99 -4.87 19.45
CA ARG A 251 -23.11 -5.83 19.37
C ARG A 251 -23.26 -6.41 17.97
N PHE A 252 -23.14 -5.54 16.97
CA PHE A 252 -23.15 -5.94 15.57
C PHE A 252 -21.95 -6.85 15.25
N PHE A 253 -20.77 -6.49 15.72
CA PHE A 253 -19.57 -7.31 15.56
C PHE A 253 -19.69 -8.68 16.26
N ASN A 254 -20.25 -8.74 17.46
CA ASN A 254 -20.53 -9.98 18.18
C ASN A 254 -21.46 -10.89 17.35
N LYS A 255 -22.49 -10.33 16.72
CA LYS A 255 -23.39 -11.08 15.83
C LYS A 255 -22.63 -11.63 14.61
N PHE A 256 -21.75 -10.83 14.00
CA PHE A 256 -20.88 -11.27 12.93
C PHE A 256 -20.00 -12.47 13.34
N ILE A 257 -19.30 -12.39 14.47
CA ILE A 257 -18.45 -13.49 14.96
C ILE A 257 -19.28 -14.74 15.24
N LYS A 258 -20.48 -14.61 15.83
CA LYS A 258 -21.40 -15.74 16.01
C LYS A 258 -21.75 -16.42 14.69
N MET A 259 -21.94 -15.66 13.61
CA MET A 259 -22.22 -16.21 12.28
C MET A 259 -20.97 -16.81 11.62
N TRP A 260 -19.80 -16.20 11.75
CA TRP A 260 -18.55 -16.81 11.29
C TRP A 260 -18.34 -18.19 11.93
N ARG A 261 -18.65 -18.34 13.21
CA ARG A 261 -18.57 -19.63 13.93
C ARG A 261 -19.52 -20.71 13.39
N THR A 262 -20.52 -20.37 12.58
CA THR A 262 -21.40 -21.37 11.92
C THR A 262 -20.94 -21.73 10.51
N GLY A 263 -19.85 -21.12 10.01
CA GLY A 263 -19.24 -21.43 8.72
C GLY A 263 -19.42 -20.36 7.65
N TYR A 264 -19.86 -19.15 8.00
CA TYR A 264 -19.82 -18.00 7.10
C TYR A 264 -18.38 -17.47 6.96
N ASN A 265 -18.04 -16.92 5.79
CA ASN A 265 -16.73 -16.32 5.50
C ASN A 265 -15.53 -17.22 5.83
N THR A 266 -15.56 -18.47 5.37
CA THR A 266 -14.50 -19.47 5.64
C THR A 266 -13.12 -19.09 5.13
N LYS A 267 -13.00 -18.15 4.20
CA LYS A 267 -11.72 -17.63 3.71
C LYS A 267 -11.13 -16.52 4.57
N LEU A 268 -11.89 -15.98 5.51
CA LEU A 268 -11.43 -14.91 6.39
C LEU A 268 -10.23 -15.41 7.20
N LYS A 269 -9.12 -14.69 7.11
CA LYS A 269 -7.92 -14.89 7.91
C LYS A 269 -7.75 -13.78 8.93
N ILE A 270 -8.09 -12.54 8.57
CA ILE A 270 -7.93 -11.38 9.46
C ILE A 270 -9.12 -10.43 9.28
N ILE A 271 -9.72 -10.00 10.38
CA ILE A 271 -10.59 -8.83 10.42
C ILE A 271 -10.14 -7.90 11.54
N ARG A 272 -9.90 -6.64 11.20
CA ARG A 272 -9.57 -5.56 12.14
C ARG A 272 -10.63 -4.48 12.02
N ILE A 273 -11.18 -4.04 13.13
CA ILE A 273 -12.19 -3.00 13.19
C ILE A 273 -11.86 -2.00 14.28
N ILE A 274 -11.87 -0.71 13.95
CA ILE A 274 -11.80 0.39 14.92
C ILE A 274 -13.22 0.79 15.34
N PHE A 275 -13.45 0.87 16.65
CA PHE A 275 -14.72 1.24 17.27
C PHE A 275 -14.62 2.60 17.95
N ASP A 276 -15.65 3.42 17.75
CA ASP A 276 -15.87 4.70 18.44
C ASP A 276 -16.79 4.50 19.66
N GLU A 277 -16.66 3.33 20.31
CA GLU A 277 -17.30 2.99 21.58
C GLU A 277 -16.36 2.12 22.44
N ALA A 278 -16.66 2.03 23.73
CA ALA A 278 -15.85 1.29 24.70
C ALA A 278 -15.78 -0.22 24.35
N VAL A 279 -14.60 -0.71 24.00
CA VAL A 279 -14.38 -2.13 23.73
C VAL A 279 -14.09 -2.89 25.03
N ASN A 280 -14.94 -3.87 25.36
CA ASN A 280 -14.77 -4.75 26.52
C ASN A 280 -15.12 -6.20 26.20
N LYS A 281 -14.48 -7.14 26.91
CA LYS A 281 -14.62 -8.57 26.64
C LYS A 281 -16.07 -9.05 26.82
N GLU A 282 -16.80 -8.50 27.79
CA GLU A 282 -18.17 -8.89 28.13
C GLU A 282 -19.14 -8.64 26.98
N THR A 283 -18.93 -7.54 26.23
CA THR A 283 -19.76 -7.18 25.08
C THR A 283 -19.28 -7.88 23.81
N VAL A 284 -17.96 -7.92 23.58
CA VAL A 284 -17.37 -8.54 22.38
C VAL A 284 -17.65 -10.04 22.33
N LEU A 285 -17.48 -10.74 23.46
CA LEU A 285 -17.58 -12.20 23.55
C LEU A 285 -18.89 -12.68 24.19
N ASN A 286 -19.89 -11.81 24.30
CA ASN A 286 -21.19 -12.17 24.87
C ASN A 286 -21.77 -13.42 24.17
N GLY A 287 -22.03 -14.48 24.94
CA GLY A 287 -22.61 -15.73 24.43
C GLY A 287 -21.67 -16.51 23.51
N ILE A 288 -20.36 -16.24 23.56
CA ILE A 288 -19.32 -16.98 22.85
C ILE A 288 -18.46 -17.68 23.89
N LYS A 289 -18.20 -18.98 23.72
CA LYS A 289 -17.26 -19.71 24.56
C LYS A 289 -15.83 -19.32 24.13
N TYR A 290 -15.02 -18.88 25.08
CA TYR A 290 -13.64 -18.46 24.86
C TYR A 290 -12.68 -19.03 25.91
N SER A 291 -11.39 -18.88 25.66
CA SER A 291 -10.31 -19.14 26.63
C SER A 291 -9.36 -17.96 26.64
N GLU A 292 -8.99 -17.48 27.83
CA GLU A 292 -8.00 -16.40 27.96
C GLU A 292 -6.62 -16.91 27.54
N VAL A 293 -5.88 -16.07 26.81
CA VAL A 293 -4.54 -16.37 26.33
C VAL A 293 -3.57 -15.44 27.01
N ASP A 294 -2.49 -16.00 27.56
CA ASP A 294 -1.41 -15.22 28.13
C ASP A 294 -0.63 -14.46 27.03
N PRO A 295 -0.43 -13.13 27.16
CA PRO A 295 0.28 -12.35 26.15
C PRO A 295 1.70 -12.86 25.84
N GLU A 296 2.44 -13.39 26.82
CA GLU A 296 3.79 -13.92 26.56
C GLU A 296 3.73 -15.20 25.72
N ALA A 297 2.77 -16.09 26.00
CA ALA A 297 2.53 -17.27 25.17
C ALA A 297 2.15 -16.90 23.73
N GLU A 298 1.34 -15.87 23.54
CA GLU A 298 0.92 -15.40 22.21
C GLU A 298 2.07 -14.78 21.41
N ILE A 299 2.92 -13.96 22.04
CA ILE A 299 4.12 -13.35 21.41
C ILE A 299 5.07 -14.42 20.89
N ASN A 300 5.20 -15.53 21.62
CA ASN A 300 6.05 -16.66 21.24
C ASN A 300 5.38 -17.63 20.26
N SER A 301 4.12 -17.38 19.89
CA SER A 301 3.41 -18.20 18.93
C SER A 301 3.78 -17.83 17.48
N ASN A 302 3.75 -18.80 16.58
CA ASN A 302 3.89 -18.56 15.13
C ASN A 302 2.54 -18.14 14.48
N ARG A 303 1.59 -17.60 15.24
CA ARG A 303 0.25 -17.28 14.76
C ARG A 303 0.27 -16.06 13.81
N PRO A 304 -0.74 -15.91 12.93
CA PRO A 304 -0.69 -14.93 11.84
C PRO A 304 -0.69 -13.44 12.24
N LEU A 305 -0.71 -13.03 13.53
CA LEU A 305 -0.96 -11.63 13.90
C LEU A 305 -0.29 -11.08 15.18
N CYS A 306 -0.28 -9.73 15.19
CA CYS A 306 0.48 -8.75 15.97
C CYS A 306 1.98 -9.07 16.21
N LYS A 307 2.82 -8.80 15.19
CA LYS A 307 4.29 -8.80 15.34
C LYS A 307 4.84 -7.71 16.28
N ASP A 308 3.98 -6.90 16.87
CA ASP A 308 4.37 -5.91 17.86
C ASP A 308 4.21 -6.53 19.26
N ALA A 309 5.33 -7.06 19.76
CA ALA A 309 5.40 -7.68 21.06
C ALA A 309 5.08 -6.71 22.21
N GLU A 310 5.28 -5.40 22.02
CA GLU A 310 4.91 -4.41 23.03
C GLU A 310 3.40 -4.15 23.01
N LEU A 311 2.81 -4.08 21.82
CA LEU A 311 1.36 -3.89 21.68
C LEU A 311 0.59 -5.09 22.24
N ALA A 312 1.05 -6.32 21.99
CA ALA A 312 0.44 -7.55 22.49
C ALA A 312 0.35 -7.59 24.04
N LYS A 313 1.36 -7.06 24.74
CA LYS A 313 1.37 -6.99 26.21
C LYS A 313 0.27 -6.10 26.79
N SER A 314 -0.24 -5.14 26.01
CA SER A 314 -1.33 -4.24 26.42
C SER A 314 -2.71 -4.71 25.98
N MET A 315 -2.83 -5.87 25.34
CA MET A 315 -4.10 -6.37 24.80
C MET A 315 -4.74 -7.41 25.70
N ASP A 316 -6.07 -7.42 25.69
CA ASP A 316 -6.85 -8.56 26.17
C ASP A 316 -6.96 -9.59 25.02
N ILE A 317 -6.51 -10.83 25.23
CA ILE A 317 -6.38 -11.87 24.18
C ILE A 317 -7.22 -13.11 24.51
N TYR A 318 -8.01 -13.58 23.54
CA TYR A 318 -8.94 -14.69 23.73
C TYR A 318 -9.00 -15.63 22.53
N ASP A 319 -8.92 -16.94 22.77
CA ASP A 319 -9.15 -17.97 21.75
C ASP A 319 -10.63 -18.37 21.70
N ILE A 320 -11.19 -18.47 20.49
CA ILE A 320 -12.55 -18.91 20.20
C ILE A 320 -12.57 -20.03 19.15
N ASN A 321 -13.57 -20.91 19.23
CA ASN A 321 -13.76 -21.98 18.25
C ASN A 321 -14.76 -21.57 17.17
N GLY A 322 -14.38 -21.78 15.91
CA GLY A 322 -15.20 -21.63 14.72
C GLY A 322 -15.84 -22.95 14.25
N ALA A 323 -16.41 -22.93 13.06
CA ALA A 323 -16.99 -24.11 12.43
C ALA A 323 -15.90 -25.07 11.93
N ARG A 324 -16.19 -26.37 11.92
CA ARG A 324 -15.36 -27.42 11.29
C ARG A 324 -13.90 -27.45 11.80
N GLY A 325 -13.69 -27.11 13.07
CA GLY A 325 -12.36 -27.15 13.70
C GLY A 325 -11.53 -25.87 13.54
N ALA A 326 -11.99 -24.90 12.74
CA ALA A 326 -11.33 -23.60 12.64
C ALA A 326 -11.25 -22.92 14.01
N LYS A 327 -10.18 -22.20 14.27
CA LYS A 327 -9.98 -21.44 15.51
C LYS A 327 -9.68 -20.00 15.18
N ALA A 328 -9.93 -19.12 16.14
CA ALA A 328 -9.54 -17.74 16.00
C ALA A 328 -9.10 -17.14 17.33
N THR A 329 -8.20 -16.18 17.24
CA THR A 329 -7.72 -15.39 18.37
C THR A 329 -8.26 -13.98 18.23
N VAL A 330 -8.92 -13.49 19.28
CA VAL A 330 -9.53 -12.17 19.38
C VAL A 330 -8.63 -11.30 20.24
N TYR A 331 -8.15 -10.21 19.66
CA TYR A 331 -7.35 -9.19 20.32
C TYR A 331 -8.22 -7.96 20.55
N ILE A 332 -8.28 -7.50 21.80
CA ILE A 332 -9.00 -6.28 22.16
C ILE A 332 -7.99 -5.28 22.70
N ASN A 333 -7.96 -4.10 22.10
CA ASN A 333 -7.10 -3.01 22.53
C ASN A 333 -7.94 -1.75 22.75
N LYS A 334 -7.79 -1.17 23.95
CA LYS A 334 -8.50 0.04 24.36
C LYS A 334 -7.59 1.24 24.13
N PHE A 335 -8.02 2.17 23.29
CA PHE A 335 -7.30 3.45 23.13
C PHE A 335 -7.59 4.38 24.31
N ASN A 336 -8.84 4.39 24.78
CA ASN A 336 -9.32 5.13 25.95
C ASN A 336 -10.65 4.53 26.43
N GLU A 337 -11.33 5.19 27.36
CA GLU A 337 -12.62 4.73 27.90
C GLU A 337 -13.77 4.67 26.89
N SER A 338 -13.64 5.35 25.74
CA SER A 338 -14.71 5.48 24.75
C SER A 338 -14.35 4.99 23.35
N SER A 339 -13.17 4.42 23.13
CA SER A 339 -12.74 3.92 21.82
C SER A 339 -11.66 2.84 21.93
N GLY A 340 -11.56 2.03 20.89
CA GLY A 340 -10.55 0.98 20.78
C GLY A 340 -10.63 0.26 19.45
N TRP A 341 -9.90 -0.82 19.32
CA TRP A 341 -9.99 -1.68 18.16
C TRP A 341 -10.01 -3.15 18.55
N ILE A 342 -10.59 -3.94 17.66
CA ILE A 342 -10.64 -5.39 17.78
C ILE A 342 -10.02 -5.98 16.52
N GLU A 343 -9.24 -7.03 16.70
CA GLU A 343 -8.76 -7.86 15.62
C GLU A 343 -9.07 -9.33 15.89
N VAL A 344 -9.39 -10.05 14.83
CA VAL A 344 -9.62 -11.48 14.88
C VAL A 344 -8.73 -12.14 13.84
N ALA A 345 -7.82 -12.98 14.31
CA ALA A 345 -6.93 -13.81 13.50
C ALA A 345 -7.48 -15.23 13.44
N VAL A 346 -7.80 -15.73 12.25
CA VAL A 346 -8.27 -17.11 12.04
C VAL A 346 -7.09 -18.01 11.68
N TRP A 347 -7.01 -19.14 12.36
CA TRP A 347 -5.97 -20.16 12.17
C TRP A 347 -6.56 -21.57 12.21
N ASP A 348 -5.87 -22.49 11.56
CA ASP A 348 -6.31 -23.87 11.33
C ASP A 348 -5.56 -24.84 12.25
#